data_AF-A0A9W8H5S8-F1
#
_entry.id   AF-A0A9W8H5S8-F1
#
_cell.length_a   1.000
_cell.length_b   1.000
_cell.length_c   1.000
_cell.angle_alpha   90.00
_cell.angle_beta   90.00
_cell.angle_gamma   90.00
#
_symmetry.space_group_name_H-M   'P 1'
#
loop_
_entity.id
_entity.type
_entity.pdbx_description
1 polymer ?
#
loop_
_entity_poly.entity_id
_entity_poly.type
_entity_poly.pdbx_seq_one_letter_code
_entity_poly.pdbx_strand_id
1 'polypeptide(L)'
;MHALRVLLARSVRTRIVRQMSTSVDSASIIPKHLQPGPNHLEQSQTVVSRMGTLDISSPPANVRPELWQLFVTTLPRIDPKSTKQPKKSTLHWILLNAETKEELDMALQLTYEWRMSMKTITQATAQIWSEACIRLNYPEPFLTMLMDRWKYRQLPIPYTMARFIKFLGSFGSEERLDDAFRVFALYPYYQLKHDAMAYGALVEACCEVNTDEAWRRALVVSEETLANDPPMITLEALQALEKRSSERGEPEMADRYKNLATRLDLKPADTKEAQFDQNGNHIA
;
A
#
# COMPACT_ATOMS: atom_id res chain seq x y z
N MET A 1 7.08 33.36 -39.43
CA MET A 1 6.09 33.83 -38.44
C MET A 1 4.86 32.94 -38.52
N HIS A 2 4.80 31.81 -37.80
CA HIS A 2 3.54 31.12 -37.44
C HIS A 2 3.79 30.16 -36.26
N ALA A 3 3.26 30.59 -35.11
CA ALA A 3 2.95 29.91 -33.84
C ALA A 3 3.62 28.56 -33.50
N LEU A 4 4.68 28.62 -32.68
CA LEU A 4 5.01 27.57 -31.71
C LEU A 4 3.92 27.55 -30.61
N ARG A 5 3.05 26.54 -30.62
CA ARG A 5 2.24 26.18 -29.45
C ARG A 5 2.99 25.12 -28.65
N VAL A 6 3.70 25.58 -27.63
CA VAL A 6 4.19 24.77 -26.51
C VAL A 6 2.96 24.25 -25.75
N LEU A 7 2.57 23.01 -26.01
CA LEU A 7 1.59 22.28 -25.19
C LEU A 7 2.29 21.89 -23.90
N LEU A 8 2.07 22.73 -22.88
CA LEU A 8 2.33 22.40 -21.48
C LEU A 8 1.71 21.04 -21.16
N ALA A 9 2.57 20.08 -20.87
CA ALA A 9 2.22 18.83 -20.21
C ALA A 9 1.52 19.18 -18.90
N ARG A 10 0.19 19.18 -18.92
CA ARG A 10 -0.63 19.14 -17.71
C ARG A 10 -0.37 17.78 -17.08
N SER A 11 0.59 17.76 -16.15
CA SER A 11 0.64 16.74 -15.11
C SER A 11 -0.73 16.76 -14.43
N VAL A 12 -1.57 15.80 -14.82
CA VAL A 12 -2.79 15.45 -14.10
C VAL A 12 -2.30 14.77 -12.84
N ARG A 13 -1.84 15.57 -11.87
CA ARG A 13 -1.67 15.14 -10.49
C ARG A 13 -3.01 14.61 -10.04
N THR A 14 -3.04 13.30 -9.88
CA THR A 14 -4.07 12.45 -9.32
C THR A 14 -4.78 13.18 -8.19
N ARG A 15 -5.95 13.75 -8.51
CA ARG A 15 -6.87 14.36 -7.56
C ARG A 15 -7.72 13.24 -6.97
N ILE A 16 -7.06 12.28 -6.31
CA ILE A 16 -7.69 11.17 -5.61
C ILE A 16 -7.13 11.18 -4.18
N VAL A 17 -8.04 11.09 -3.21
CA VAL A 17 -7.84 11.25 -1.75
C VAL A 17 -7.82 12.70 -1.27
N ARG A 18 -8.97 13.38 -1.37
CA ARG A 18 -9.28 14.51 -0.47
C ARG A 18 -10.78 14.61 -0.21
N GLN A 19 -11.32 13.64 0.51
CA GLN A 19 -12.66 13.74 1.09
C GLN A 19 -12.74 13.49 2.62
N MET A 20 -11.60 13.47 3.32
CA MET A 20 -11.57 13.51 4.80
C MET A 20 -10.69 14.61 5.42
N SER A 21 -10.14 15.54 4.64
CA SER A 21 -9.41 16.69 5.21
C SER A 21 -10.26 17.96 5.18
N THR A 22 -11.38 17.99 5.92
CA THR A 22 -11.88 19.27 6.44
C THR A 22 -10.88 19.71 7.51
N SER A 23 -10.29 20.89 7.32
CA SER A 23 -9.34 21.51 8.24
C SER A 23 -9.92 21.58 9.64
N VAL A 24 -9.50 20.67 10.49
CA VAL A 24 -9.55 20.84 11.94
C VAL A 24 -8.10 20.98 12.35
N ASP A 25 -7.79 21.94 13.22
CA ASP A 25 -6.56 21.95 14.03
C ASP A 25 -6.57 20.73 14.96
N SER A 26 -6.63 19.53 14.37
CA SER A 26 -6.80 18.27 15.06
C SER A 26 -5.44 17.78 15.47
N ALA A 27 -4.97 18.24 16.62
CA ALA A 27 -4.16 17.37 17.47
C ALA A 27 -4.83 15.99 17.45
N SER A 28 -4.17 14.98 16.89
CA SER A 28 -4.74 13.64 16.79
C SER A 28 -4.98 13.13 18.20
N ILE A 29 -6.22 13.25 18.68
CA ILE A 29 -6.58 12.84 20.04
C ILE A 29 -6.51 11.31 20.04
N ILE A 30 -5.46 10.76 20.64
CA ILE A 30 -5.37 9.32 20.93
C ILE A 30 -6.69 8.92 21.61
N PRO A 31 -7.44 7.94 21.06
CA PRO A 31 -8.69 7.49 21.66
C PRO A 31 -8.49 7.17 23.14
N LYS A 32 -9.40 7.62 24.00
CA LYS A 32 -9.29 7.43 25.46
C LYS A 32 -8.98 5.99 25.89
N HIS A 33 -9.45 5.01 25.13
CA HIS A 33 -9.23 3.59 25.40
C HIS A 33 -7.83 3.07 24.99
N LEU A 34 -7.05 3.85 24.24
CA LEU A 34 -5.66 3.60 23.86
C LEU A 34 -4.67 4.42 24.68
N GLN A 35 -5.12 5.50 25.32
CA GLN A 35 -4.27 6.33 26.17
C GLN A 35 -3.67 5.50 27.32
N PRO A 36 -2.37 5.68 27.64
CA PRO A 36 -1.80 5.07 28.84
C PRO A 36 -2.54 5.59 30.08
N GLY A 37 -2.89 4.67 31.00
CA GLY A 37 -3.52 5.06 32.26
C GLY A 37 -2.59 5.97 33.08
N PRO A 38 -3.14 6.92 33.87
CA PRO A 38 -2.36 7.96 34.56
C PRO A 38 -1.21 7.39 35.41
N ASN A 39 -1.44 6.26 36.07
CA ASN A 39 -0.46 5.63 36.96
C ASN A 39 0.75 4.99 36.22
N HIS A 40 0.71 4.84 34.89
CA HIS A 40 1.82 4.25 34.15
C HIS A 40 2.93 5.25 33.79
N LEU A 41 2.67 6.55 33.88
CA LEU A 41 3.64 7.58 33.51
C LEU A 41 4.60 7.97 34.64
N GLU A 42 4.25 7.66 35.90
CA GLU A 42 5.02 8.11 37.06
C GLU A 42 6.17 7.17 37.47
N GLN A 43 6.25 5.94 36.93
CA GLN A 43 7.13 4.90 37.51
C GLN A 43 8.29 4.41 36.63
N SER A 44 8.38 4.79 35.34
CA SER A 44 9.63 4.67 34.57
C SER A 44 9.54 5.47 33.27
N GLN A 45 10.40 6.47 33.12
CA GLN A 45 10.56 7.21 31.85
C GLN A 45 11.21 6.35 30.76
N THR A 46 11.85 5.23 31.14
CA THR A 46 12.56 4.36 30.23
C THR A 46 11.89 2.99 30.10
N VAL A 47 11.86 2.47 28.88
CA VAL A 47 11.38 1.13 28.55
C VAL A 47 12.52 0.34 27.93
N VAL A 48 12.85 -0.81 28.53
CA VAL A 48 13.82 -1.74 27.95
C VAL A 48 13.11 -2.70 27.02
N SER A 49 13.55 -2.75 25.77
CA SER A 49 13.03 -3.64 24.73
C SER A 49 14.19 -4.34 24.00
N ARG A 50 13.86 -5.21 23.04
CA ARG A 50 14.88 -5.79 22.14
C ARG A 50 15.59 -4.72 21.28
N MET A 51 14.98 -3.55 21.15
CA MET A 51 15.55 -2.40 20.45
C MET A 51 16.47 -1.54 21.34
N GLY A 52 16.70 -1.96 22.58
CA GLY A 52 17.44 -1.20 23.58
C GLY A 52 16.53 -0.43 24.54
N THR A 53 17.14 0.52 25.26
CA THR A 53 16.46 1.40 26.22
C THR A 53 15.89 2.61 25.49
N LEU A 54 14.57 2.78 25.56
CA LEU A 54 13.84 3.85 24.90
C LEU A 54 13.32 4.82 25.96
N ASP A 55 13.51 6.12 25.75
CA ASP A 55 13.00 7.18 26.61
C ASP A 55 11.68 7.73 26.06
N ILE A 56 10.61 7.64 26.86
CA ILE A 56 9.27 8.13 26.50
C ILE A 56 9.30 9.64 26.25
N SER A 57 10.16 10.39 26.95
CA SER A 57 10.22 11.86 26.88
C SER A 57 11.06 12.40 25.73
N SER A 58 11.82 11.53 25.05
CA SER A 58 12.74 11.90 23.96
C SER A 58 12.36 11.17 22.67
N PRO A 59 11.29 11.60 21.95
CA PRO A 59 10.96 11.02 20.66
C PRO A 59 12.07 11.25 19.63
N PRO A 60 12.29 10.32 18.69
CA PRO A 60 13.18 10.55 17.55
C PRO A 60 12.78 11.78 16.73
N ALA A 61 13.72 12.31 15.95
CA ALA A 61 13.40 13.39 15.01
C ALA A 61 12.26 12.98 14.07
N ASN A 62 11.35 13.92 13.78
CA ASN A 62 10.19 13.73 12.90
C ASN A 62 9.15 12.69 13.38
N VAL A 63 9.19 12.30 14.65
CA VAL A 63 8.15 11.45 15.28
C VAL A 63 7.38 12.29 16.28
N ARG A 64 6.05 12.35 16.15
CA ARG A 64 5.22 13.10 17.10
C ARG A 64 5.26 12.48 18.50
N PRO A 65 5.35 13.29 19.57
CA PRO A 65 5.41 12.80 20.95
C PRO A 65 4.27 11.85 21.33
N GLU A 66 3.05 12.11 20.85
CA GLU A 66 1.87 11.30 21.16
C GLU A 66 1.97 9.90 20.56
N LEU A 67 2.40 9.80 19.30
CA LEU A 67 2.58 8.53 18.62
C LEU A 67 3.76 7.74 19.22
N TRP A 68 4.84 8.45 19.56
CA TRP A 68 5.99 7.88 20.27
C TRP A 68 5.59 7.31 21.63
N GLN A 69 4.85 8.07 22.44
CA GLN A 69 4.37 7.62 23.74
C GLN A 69 3.49 6.36 23.59
N LEU A 70 2.60 6.31 22.60
CA LEU A 70 1.78 5.13 22.33
C LEU A 70 2.64 3.93 21.92
N PHE A 71 3.63 4.13 21.05
CA PHE A 71 4.58 3.10 20.65
C PHE A 71 5.36 2.53 21.85
N VAL A 72 6.03 3.39 22.62
CA VAL A 72 6.86 2.97 23.74
C VAL A 72 6.04 2.29 24.83
N THR A 73 4.83 2.80 25.14
CA THR A 73 3.94 2.17 26.14
C THR A 73 3.30 0.87 25.65
N THR A 74 3.30 0.61 24.34
CA THR A 74 2.82 -0.65 23.76
C THR A 74 3.86 -1.76 23.85
N LEU A 75 5.16 -1.46 23.72
CA LEU A 75 6.22 -2.46 23.69
C LEU A 75 6.22 -3.43 24.89
N PRO A 76 6.15 -2.97 26.17
CA PRO A 76 6.11 -3.88 27.32
C PRO A 76 4.88 -4.79 27.31
N ARG A 77 3.78 -4.32 26.70
CA ARG A 77 2.53 -5.07 26.65
C ARG A 77 2.61 -6.25 25.69
N ILE A 78 3.44 -6.15 24.66
CA ILE A 78 3.63 -7.20 23.64
C ILE A 78 4.29 -8.45 24.22
N ASP A 79 5.01 -8.33 25.33
CA ASP A 79 5.64 -9.47 26.01
C ASP A 79 4.58 -10.55 26.32
N PRO A 80 4.82 -11.83 25.96
CA PRO A 80 3.93 -12.94 26.31
C PRO A 80 3.61 -13.04 27.81
N LYS A 81 4.49 -12.55 28.68
CA LYS A 81 4.32 -12.54 30.15
C LYS A 81 3.50 -11.35 30.65
N SER A 82 3.21 -10.35 29.82
CA SER A 82 2.41 -9.20 30.21
C SER A 82 0.98 -9.62 30.58
N THR A 83 0.50 -9.17 31.73
CA THR A 83 -0.91 -9.35 32.15
C THR A 83 -1.87 -8.50 31.33
N LYS A 84 -1.38 -7.42 30.70
CA LYS A 84 -2.15 -6.50 29.87
C LYS A 84 -1.65 -6.56 28.44
N GLN A 85 -2.26 -7.42 27.64
CA GLN A 85 -1.91 -7.60 26.24
C GLN A 85 -2.41 -6.41 25.39
N PRO A 86 -1.65 -5.96 24.37
CA PRO A 86 -2.04 -4.82 23.55
C PRO A 86 -3.19 -5.23 22.63
N LYS A 87 -4.13 -4.30 22.42
CA LYS A 87 -5.20 -4.49 21.44
C LYS A 87 -4.63 -4.30 20.03
N LYS A 88 -5.06 -5.13 19.07
CA LYS A 88 -4.74 -4.97 17.65
C LYS A 88 -5.06 -3.58 17.11
N SER A 89 -6.14 -2.97 17.59
CA SER A 89 -6.52 -1.59 17.25
C SER A 89 -5.43 -0.56 17.57
N THR A 90 -4.54 -0.85 18.52
CA THR A 90 -3.38 0.02 18.84
C THR A 90 -2.42 0.10 17.65
N LEU A 91 -2.04 -1.04 17.08
CA LEU A 91 -1.18 -1.09 15.89
C LEU A 91 -1.87 -0.41 14.70
N HIS A 92 -3.16 -0.70 14.49
CA HIS A 92 -3.95 -0.06 13.43
C HIS A 92 -3.99 1.45 13.58
N TRP A 93 -4.22 1.94 14.80
CA TRP A 93 -4.25 3.37 15.08
C TRP A 93 -2.90 4.02 14.78
N ILE A 94 -1.79 3.39 15.19
CA ILE A 94 -0.44 3.91 14.90
C ILE A 94 -0.23 4.04 13.37
N LEU A 95 -0.58 3.01 12.60
CA LEU A 95 -0.42 3.01 11.15
C LEU A 95 -1.30 4.02 10.43
N LEU A 96 -2.57 4.11 10.83
CA LEU A 96 -3.54 5.05 10.25
C LEU A 96 -3.16 6.51 10.54
N ASN A 97 -2.50 6.77 11.66
CA ASN A 97 -2.11 8.11 12.05
C ASN A 97 -0.69 8.49 11.62
N ALA A 98 0.18 7.58 11.20
CA ALA A 98 1.55 7.91 10.82
C ALA A 98 1.62 8.96 9.70
N GLU A 99 2.22 10.13 9.94
CA GLU A 99 2.28 11.26 9.00
C GLU A 99 3.66 11.45 8.37
N THR A 100 4.69 10.79 8.91
CA THR A 100 6.07 10.84 8.41
C THR A 100 6.61 9.45 8.12
N LYS A 101 7.73 9.38 7.38
CA LYS A 101 8.40 8.10 7.07
C LYS A 101 8.98 7.48 8.34
N GLU A 102 9.50 8.31 9.24
CA GLU A 102 10.07 7.92 10.51
C GLU A 102 9.00 7.33 11.45
N GLU A 103 7.80 7.89 11.47
CA GLU A 103 6.65 7.31 12.19
C GLU A 103 6.26 5.94 11.62
N LEU A 104 6.35 5.78 10.29
CA LEU A 104 6.07 4.50 9.63
C LEU A 104 7.17 3.45 9.88
N ASP A 105 8.44 3.86 9.90
CA ASP A 105 9.58 3.00 10.26
C ASP A 105 9.49 2.54 11.72
N MET A 106 9.06 3.41 12.64
CA MET A 106 8.73 3.05 14.01
C MET A 106 7.60 2.01 14.06
N ALA A 107 6.53 2.19 13.27
CA ALA A 107 5.45 1.21 13.19
C ALA A 107 5.92 -0.15 12.62
N LEU A 108 6.92 -0.14 11.73
CA LEU A 108 7.52 -1.36 11.16
C LEU A 108 8.27 -2.14 12.25
N GLN A 109 9.02 -1.43 13.08
CA GLN A 109 9.67 -2.01 14.27
C GLN A 109 8.63 -2.58 15.24
N LEU A 110 7.54 -1.86 15.50
CA LEU A 110 6.44 -2.37 16.35
C LEU A 110 5.86 -3.67 15.80
N THR A 111 5.64 -3.71 14.48
CA THR A 111 5.07 -4.89 13.79
C THR A 111 6.02 -6.09 13.87
N TYR A 112 7.33 -5.86 13.81
CA TYR A 112 8.32 -6.90 14.04
C TYR A 112 8.21 -7.46 15.47
N GLU A 113 8.22 -6.62 16.50
CA GLU A 113 8.06 -7.07 17.89
C GLU A 113 6.73 -7.78 18.12
N TRP A 114 5.65 -7.26 17.52
CA TRP A 114 4.32 -7.87 17.53
C TRP A 114 4.37 -9.32 17.03
N ARG A 115 5.05 -9.56 15.91
CA ARG A 115 5.20 -10.89 15.32
C ARG A 115 6.14 -11.80 16.08
N MET A 116 7.23 -11.28 16.62
CA MET A 116 8.17 -12.06 17.44
C MET A 116 7.53 -12.55 18.74
N SER A 117 6.51 -11.85 19.24
CA SER A 117 5.65 -12.30 20.35
C SER A 117 4.44 -13.11 19.90
N MET A 118 4.49 -13.66 18.67
CA MET A 118 3.47 -14.54 18.08
C MET A 118 2.06 -13.93 18.00
N LYS A 119 1.94 -12.60 18.05
CA LYS A 119 0.65 -11.93 17.87
C LYS A 119 0.23 -11.96 16.40
N THR A 120 -1.08 -12.04 16.17
CA THR A 120 -1.64 -12.16 14.83
C THR A 120 -1.57 -10.84 14.07
N ILE A 121 -1.22 -10.95 12.80
CA ILE A 121 -1.39 -9.91 11.77
C ILE A 121 -2.51 -10.42 10.87
N THR A 122 -3.47 -9.55 10.53
CA THR A 122 -4.64 -9.91 9.74
C THR A 122 -4.63 -9.24 8.38
N GLN A 123 -5.54 -9.62 7.48
CA GLN A 123 -5.67 -9.02 6.16
C GLN A 123 -5.90 -7.50 6.24
N ALA A 124 -6.79 -7.05 7.13
CA ALA A 124 -6.98 -5.61 7.39
C ALA A 124 -5.68 -4.88 7.79
N THR A 125 -4.78 -5.56 8.52
CA THR A 125 -3.50 -4.97 8.94
C THR A 125 -2.58 -4.78 7.74
N ALA A 126 -2.52 -5.76 6.82
CA ALA A 126 -1.75 -5.65 5.59
C ALA A 126 -2.28 -4.55 4.66
N GLN A 127 -3.61 -4.38 4.57
CA GLN A 127 -4.20 -3.27 3.82
C GLN A 127 -3.85 -1.91 4.42
N ILE A 128 -4.01 -1.72 5.73
CA ILE A 128 -3.67 -0.46 6.41
C ILE A 128 -2.19 -0.12 6.18
N TRP A 129 -1.31 -1.12 6.22
CA TRP A 129 0.10 -0.96 5.90
C TRP A 129 0.34 -0.48 4.47
N SER A 130 -0.29 -1.13 3.48
CA SER A 130 -0.23 -0.70 2.08
C SER A 130 -0.73 0.73 1.91
N GLU A 131 -1.85 1.08 2.53
CA GLU A 131 -2.45 2.42 2.43
C GLU A 131 -1.56 3.49 3.07
N ALA A 132 -0.94 3.20 4.22
CA ALA A 132 0.02 4.10 4.85
C ALA A 132 1.24 4.35 3.95
N CYS A 133 1.79 3.30 3.33
CA CYS A 133 2.91 3.41 2.40
C CYS A 133 2.55 4.22 1.14
N ILE A 134 1.36 3.99 0.57
CA ILE A 134 0.84 4.74 -0.58
C ILE A 134 0.69 6.22 -0.22
N ARG A 135 0.04 6.51 0.92
CA ARG A 135 -0.23 7.88 1.39
C ARG A 135 1.06 8.66 1.63
N LEU A 136 2.10 8.02 2.17
CA LEU A 136 3.39 8.65 2.47
C LEU A 136 4.39 8.59 1.31
N ASN A 137 3.99 8.04 0.16
CA ASN A 137 4.88 7.80 -0.98
C ASN A 137 6.18 7.07 -0.56
N TYR A 138 6.03 6.04 0.28
CA TYR A 138 7.13 5.31 0.92
C TYR A 138 6.88 3.80 0.86
N PRO A 139 7.14 3.14 -0.30
CA PRO A 139 6.83 1.73 -0.52
C PRO A 139 7.68 0.75 0.30
N GLU A 140 8.88 1.16 0.72
CA GLU A 140 9.92 0.27 1.25
C GLU A 140 9.47 -0.55 2.46
N PRO A 141 8.76 -0.01 3.46
CA PRO A 141 8.30 -0.81 4.60
C PRO A 141 7.37 -1.94 4.17
N PHE A 142 6.39 -1.68 3.30
CA PHE A 142 5.46 -2.73 2.86
C PHE A 142 6.14 -3.77 1.97
N LEU A 143 7.01 -3.35 1.03
CA LEU A 143 7.84 -4.26 0.25
C LEU A 143 8.67 -5.18 1.15
N THR A 144 9.36 -4.61 2.15
CA THR A 144 10.18 -5.37 3.10
C THR A 144 9.36 -6.44 3.80
N MET A 145 8.15 -6.11 4.26
CA MET A 145 7.30 -7.07 4.95
C MET A 145 6.70 -8.14 4.03
N LEU A 146 6.46 -7.81 2.76
CA LEU A 146 6.00 -8.78 1.76
C LEU A 146 7.12 -9.77 1.39
N MET A 147 8.36 -9.30 1.29
CA MET A 147 9.50 -10.15 0.96
C MET A 147 9.94 -11.03 2.14
N ASP A 148 9.86 -10.51 3.37
CA ASP A 148 10.21 -11.24 4.59
C ASP A 148 8.96 -11.75 5.34
N ARG A 149 8.24 -12.66 4.71
CA ARG A 149 7.04 -13.28 5.30
C ARG A 149 7.34 -14.05 6.58
N TRP A 150 8.55 -14.61 6.73
CA TRP A 150 8.89 -15.31 7.97
C TRP A 150 8.85 -14.34 9.15
N LYS A 151 9.49 -13.18 9.00
CA LYS A 151 9.56 -12.14 10.03
C LYS A 151 8.22 -11.45 10.26
N TYR A 152 7.51 -11.07 9.20
CA TYR A 152 6.33 -10.21 9.33
C TYR A 152 4.99 -10.94 9.19
N ARG A 153 4.95 -12.12 8.56
CA ARG A 153 3.72 -12.87 8.20
C ARG A 153 2.56 -11.96 7.76
N GLN A 154 2.83 -11.07 6.80
CA GLN A 154 1.73 -10.33 6.18
C GLN A 154 0.73 -11.28 5.54
N LEU A 155 -0.53 -10.88 5.52
CA LEU A 155 -1.61 -11.63 4.88
C LEU A 155 -2.32 -10.71 3.88
N PRO A 156 -1.63 -10.30 2.79
CA PRO A 156 -2.27 -9.44 1.80
C PRO A 156 -3.42 -10.18 1.10
N ILE A 157 -4.39 -9.42 0.60
CA ILE A 157 -5.45 -9.91 -0.29
C ILE A 157 -5.17 -9.44 -1.74
N PRO A 158 -5.79 -10.06 -2.77
CA PRO A 158 -5.53 -9.71 -4.17
C PRO A 158 -5.70 -8.21 -4.45
N TYR A 159 -6.75 -7.59 -3.90
CA TYR A 159 -7.01 -6.16 -4.01
C TYR A 159 -5.85 -5.30 -3.48
N THR A 160 -5.33 -5.61 -2.29
CA THR A 160 -4.20 -4.87 -1.68
C THR A 160 -2.96 -4.96 -2.56
N MET A 161 -2.64 -6.16 -3.07
CA MET A 161 -1.47 -6.38 -3.92
C MET A 161 -1.60 -5.62 -5.25
N ALA A 162 -2.75 -5.72 -5.92
CA ALA A 162 -3.01 -5.02 -7.18
C ALA A 162 -2.92 -3.49 -7.01
N ARG A 163 -3.53 -2.95 -5.94
CA ARG A 163 -3.44 -1.51 -5.63
C ARG A 163 -1.99 -1.07 -5.38
N PHE A 164 -1.21 -1.89 -4.68
CA PHE A 164 0.20 -1.58 -4.42
C PHE A 164 1.08 -1.68 -5.66
N ILE A 165 0.83 -2.63 -6.57
CA ILE A 165 1.46 -2.71 -7.90
C ILE A 165 1.23 -1.43 -8.71
N LYS A 166 -0.01 -0.94 -8.79
CA LYS A 166 -0.32 0.34 -9.46
C LYS A 166 0.45 1.51 -8.86
N PHE A 167 0.51 1.56 -7.52
CA PHE A 167 1.26 2.59 -6.81
C PHE A 167 2.75 2.56 -7.17
N LEU A 168 3.38 1.38 -7.22
CA LEU A 168 4.78 1.26 -7.64
C LEU A 168 5.00 1.75 -9.08
N GLY A 169 4.10 1.42 -10.01
CA GLY A 169 4.15 1.95 -11.38
C GLY A 169 4.07 3.48 -11.46
N SER A 170 3.32 4.12 -10.56
CA SER A 170 3.10 5.57 -10.55
C SER A 170 4.35 6.42 -10.27
N PHE A 171 5.45 5.80 -9.83
CA PHE A 171 6.75 6.48 -9.71
C PHE A 171 7.39 6.78 -11.07
N GLY A 172 6.96 6.12 -12.15
CA GLY A 172 7.49 6.33 -13.49
C GLY A 172 8.95 5.90 -13.67
N SER A 173 9.46 4.98 -12.84
CA SER A 173 10.84 4.47 -12.92
C SER A 173 10.87 2.96 -13.14
N GLU A 174 11.84 2.49 -13.92
CA GLU A 174 12.01 1.06 -14.21
C GLU A 174 12.33 0.25 -12.94
N GLU A 175 13.09 0.83 -12.01
CA GLU A 175 13.38 0.19 -10.71
C GLU A 175 12.08 -0.11 -9.93
N ARG A 176 11.13 0.83 -9.92
CA ARG A 176 9.84 0.62 -9.26
C ARG A 176 8.91 -0.28 -10.04
N LEU A 177 9.04 -0.30 -11.37
CA LEU A 177 8.37 -1.29 -12.19
C LEU A 177 8.86 -2.71 -11.86
N ASP A 178 10.18 -2.89 -11.69
CA ASP A 178 10.75 -4.17 -11.24
C ASP A 178 10.21 -4.59 -9.88
N ASP A 179 10.08 -3.66 -8.92
CA ASP A 179 9.39 -3.92 -7.65
C ASP A 179 7.93 -4.34 -7.86
N ALA A 180 7.21 -3.73 -8.80
CA ALA A 180 5.83 -4.10 -9.13
C ALA A 180 5.75 -5.55 -9.67
N PHE A 181 6.68 -5.96 -10.54
CA PHE A 181 6.81 -7.34 -11.00
C PHE A 181 7.17 -8.30 -9.86
N ARG A 182 8.05 -7.90 -8.93
CA ARG A 182 8.36 -8.70 -7.73
C ARG A 182 7.11 -8.92 -6.87
N VAL A 183 6.31 -7.87 -6.62
CA VAL A 183 5.04 -7.99 -5.87
C VAL A 183 4.05 -8.91 -6.60
N PHE A 184 3.93 -8.79 -7.93
CA PHE A 184 3.11 -9.68 -8.74
C PHE A 184 3.54 -11.15 -8.63
N ALA A 185 4.85 -11.41 -8.61
CA ALA A 185 5.40 -12.76 -8.44
C ALA A 185 5.17 -13.36 -7.04
N LEU A 186 4.82 -12.54 -6.03
CA LEU A 186 4.49 -13.02 -4.68
C LEU A 186 3.08 -13.60 -4.55
N TYR A 187 2.20 -13.45 -5.54
CA TYR A 187 0.82 -13.98 -5.44
C TYR A 187 0.78 -15.48 -5.11
N PRO A 188 1.46 -16.38 -5.84
CA PRO A 188 1.48 -17.81 -5.50
C PRO A 188 2.12 -18.08 -4.14
N TYR A 189 3.13 -17.29 -3.75
CA TYR A 189 3.78 -17.40 -2.44
C TYR A 189 2.80 -17.14 -1.28
N TYR A 190 1.85 -16.22 -1.48
CA TYR A 190 0.77 -15.93 -0.55
C TYR A 190 -0.50 -16.76 -0.77
N GLN A 191 -0.46 -17.79 -1.65
CA GLN A 191 -1.62 -18.60 -2.02
C GLN A 191 -2.77 -17.76 -2.63
N LEU A 192 -2.42 -16.64 -3.25
CA LEU A 192 -3.33 -15.80 -4.01
C LEU A 192 -3.32 -16.25 -5.48
N LYS A 193 -4.49 -16.20 -6.12
CA LYS A 193 -4.59 -16.40 -7.56
C LYS A 193 -4.36 -15.08 -8.27
N HIS A 194 -3.62 -15.10 -9.37
CA HIS A 194 -3.61 -13.99 -10.30
C HIS A 194 -5.01 -13.88 -10.92
N ASP A 195 -5.62 -12.72 -10.76
CA ASP A 195 -6.92 -12.38 -11.33
C ASP A 195 -6.78 -11.20 -12.30
N ALA A 196 -7.90 -10.80 -12.92
CA ALA A 196 -7.88 -9.67 -13.86
C ALA A 196 -7.34 -8.38 -13.21
N MET A 197 -7.58 -8.14 -11.92
CA MET A 197 -7.06 -6.95 -11.22
C MET A 197 -5.54 -6.99 -11.07
N ALA A 198 -4.97 -8.15 -10.74
CA ALA A 198 -3.53 -8.33 -10.60
C ALA A 198 -2.81 -8.03 -11.93
N TYR A 199 -3.29 -8.65 -13.01
CA TYR A 199 -2.73 -8.45 -14.34
C TYR A 199 -2.96 -7.03 -14.87
N GLY A 200 -4.19 -6.51 -14.71
CA GLY A 200 -4.53 -5.16 -15.12
C GLY A 200 -3.66 -4.11 -14.42
N ALA A 201 -3.43 -4.27 -13.11
CA ALA A 201 -2.52 -3.42 -12.35
C ALA A 201 -1.08 -3.41 -12.92
N LEU A 202 -0.58 -4.57 -13.35
CA LEU A 202 0.77 -4.67 -13.91
C LEU A 202 0.88 -4.04 -15.30
N VAL A 203 -0.15 -4.22 -16.14
CA VAL A 203 -0.25 -3.54 -17.45
C VAL A 203 -0.31 -2.03 -17.27
N GLU A 204 -1.16 -1.53 -16.36
CA GLU A 204 -1.26 -0.11 -16.03
C GLU A 204 0.09 0.45 -15.54
N ALA A 205 0.78 -0.27 -14.65
CA ALA A 205 2.10 0.11 -14.15
C ALA A 205 3.15 0.19 -15.27
N CYS A 206 3.15 -0.77 -16.21
CA CYS A 206 4.03 -0.75 -17.38
C CYS A 206 3.77 0.45 -18.29
N CYS A 207 2.50 0.78 -18.55
CA CYS A 207 2.13 1.91 -19.39
C CYS A 207 2.54 3.26 -18.79
N GLU A 208 2.60 3.37 -17.46
CA GLU A 208 2.95 4.62 -16.75
C GLU A 208 4.47 4.95 -16.81
N VAL A 209 5.36 3.94 -16.83
CA VAL A 209 6.82 4.12 -16.77
C VAL A 209 7.43 4.70 -18.07
N ASN A 210 6.68 4.72 -19.17
CA ASN A 210 7.05 5.40 -20.43
C ASN A 210 8.46 5.07 -20.98
N THR A 211 8.92 3.82 -20.85
CA THR A 211 10.11 3.32 -21.53
C THR A 211 9.75 2.25 -22.56
N ASP A 212 10.64 1.97 -23.52
CA ASP A 212 10.41 0.92 -24.52
C ASP A 212 10.39 -0.47 -23.89
N GLU A 213 11.21 -0.71 -22.87
CA GLU A 213 11.20 -1.97 -22.13
C GLU A 213 9.91 -2.14 -21.32
N ALA A 214 9.43 -1.09 -20.64
CA ALA A 214 8.15 -1.11 -19.96
C ALA A 214 7.00 -1.36 -20.95
N TRP A 215 7.02 -0.75 -22.14
CA TRP A 215 6.04 -1.00 -23.19
C TRP A 215 6.06 -2.44 -23.68
N ARG A 216 7.24 -2.98 -23.98
CA ARG A 216 7.42 -4.39 -24.37
C ARG A 216 6.83 -5.33 -23.31
N ARG A 217 7.08 -5.07 -22.02
CA ARG A 217 6.51 -5.84 -20.91
C ARG A 217 5.00 -5.72 -20.83
N ALA A 218 4.43 -4.53 -21.02
CA ALA A 218 2.98 -4.31 -21.10
C ALA A 218 2.34 -5.18 -22.18
N LEU A 219 2.94 -5.23 -23.37
CA LEU A 219 2.46 -6.06 -24.47
C LEU A 219 2.46 -7.54 -24.12
N VAL A 220 3.57 -8.07 -23.60
CA VAL A 220 3.68 -9.49 -23.19
C VAL A 220 2.63 -9.86 -22.15
N VAL A 221 2.48 -9.05 -21.09
CA VAL A 221 1.47 -9.29 -20.04
C VAL A 221 0.06 -9.21 -20.62
N SER A 222 -0.21 -8.25 -21.52
CA SER A 222 -1.52 -8.13 -22.17
C SER A 222 -1.84 -9.32 -23.07
N GLU A 223 -0.86 -9.86 -23.80
CA GLU A 223 -1.05 -11.02 -24.67
C GLU A 223 -1.36 -12.28 -23.86
N GLU A 224 -0.64 -12.50 -22.76
CA GLU A 224 -0.91 -13.60 -21.82
C GLU A 224 -2.34 -13.51 -21.26
N THR A 225 -2.77 -12.32 -20.83
CA THR A 225 -4.10 -12.13 -20.25
C THR A 225 -5.23 -12.31 -21.27
N LEU A 226 -5.03 -11.85 -22.51
CA LEU A 226 -5.99 -11.97 -23.61
C LEU A 226 -6.07 -13.40 -24.16
N ALA A 227 -5.06 -14.23 -23.94
CA ALA A 227 -5.05 -15.64 -24.33
C ALA A 227 -5.88 -16.53 -23.39
N ASN A 228 -6.31 -16.03 -22.22
CA ASN A 228 -7.16 -16.75 -21.29
C ASN A 228 -8.63 -16.74 -21.72
N ASP A 229 -9.40 -17.76 -21.31
CA ASP A 229 -10.85 -17.85 -21.54
C ASP A 229 -11.59 -18.07 -20.19
N PRO A 230 -12.26 -17.04 -19.64
CA PRO A 230 -12.39 -15.68 -20.17
C PRO A 230 -11.07 -14.86 -20.05
N PRO A 231 -10.90 -13.82 -20.87
CA PRO A 231 -9.74 -12.93 -20.77
C PRO A 231 -9.58 -12.30 -19.38
N MET A 232 -8.37 -12.34 -18.83
CA MET A 232 -8.04 -11.81 -17.48
C MET A 232 -7.51 -10.37 -17.54
N ILE A 233 -8.26 -9.46 -18.15
CA ILE A 233 -7.85 -8.05 -18.32
C ILE A 233 -8.96 -7.11 -17.87
N THR A 234 -8.59 -5.97 -17.26
CA THR A 234 -9.54 -4.94 -16.85
C THR A 234 -9.80 -3.93 -17.95
N LEU A 235 -10.90 -3.17 -17.83
CA LEU A 235 -11.19 -2.05 -18.71
C LEU A 235 -10.07 -0.99 -18.63
N GLU A 236 -9.61 -0.69 -17.41
CA GLU A 236 -8.59 0.32 -17.14
C GLU A 236 -7.25 -0.06 -17.80
N ALA A 237 -6.89 -1.35 -17.81
CA ALA A 237 -5.68 -1.83 -18.47
C ALA A 237 -5.77 -1.68 -20.00
N LEU A 238 -6.92 -2.00 -20.61
CA LEU A 238 -7.12 -1.77 -22.04
C LEU A 238 -7.10 -0.28 -22.39
N GLN A 239 -7.68 0.58 -21.54
CA GLN A 239 -7.63 2.03 -21.71
C GLN A 239 -6.20 2.58 -21.57
N ALA A 240 -5.41 2.03 -20.64
CA ALA A 240 -3.99 2.38 -20.48
C ALA A 240 -3.18 1.99 -21.72
N LEU A 241 -3.42 0.79 -22.27
CA LEU A 241 -2.82 0.34 -23.53
C LEU A 241 -3.24 1.21 -24.72
N GLU A 242 -4.53 1.51 -24.88
CA GLU A 242 -5.06 2.41 -25.92
C GLU A 242 -4.39 3.78 -25.89
N LYS A 243 -4.37 4.41 -24.70
CA LYS A 243 -3.73 5.71 -24.48
C LYS A 243 -2.25 5.63 -24.85
N ARG A 244 -1.56 4.59 -24.38
CA ARG A 244 -0.11 4.45 -24.57
C ARG A 244 0.26 4.21 -26.03
N SER A 245 -0.48 3.35 -26.76
CA SER A 245 -0.32 3.18 -28.21
C SER A 245 -0.54 4.49 -28.96
N SER A 246 -1.54 5.28 -28.58
CA SER A 246 -1.80 6.59 -29.18
C SER A 246 -0.64 7.57 -28.99
N GLU A 247 -0.08 7.64 -27.78
CA GLU A 247 1.09 8.48 -27.46
C GLU A 247 2.34 8.09 -28.25
N ARG A 248 2.48 6.80 -28.58
CA ARG A 248 3.58 6.26 -29.39
C ARG A 248 3.38 6.41 -30.90
N GLY A 249 2.23 6.93 -31.34
CA GLY A 249 1.91 7.04 -32.77
C GLY A 249 1.54 5.70 -33.41
N GLU A 250 0.96 4.78 -32.64
CA GLU A 250 0.51 3.45 -33.07
C GLU A 250 -1.03 3.37 -33.11
N PRO A 251 -1.72 4.11 -34.01
CA PRO A 251 -3.19 4.28 -33.97
C PRO A 251 -3.95 2.97 -34.19
N GLU A 252 -3.45 2.08 -35.05
CA GLU A 252 -4.08 0.78 -35.30
C GLU A 252 -4.14 -0.08 -34.02
N MET A 253 -3.09 0.00 -33.19
CA MET A 253 -3.03 -0.72 -31.94
C MET A 253 -3.95 -0.09 -30.89
N ALA A 254 -4.03 1.24 -30.85
CA ALA A 254 -4.98 1.95 -29.99
C ALA A 254 -6.43 1.56 -30.32
N ASP A 255 -6.80 1.60 -31.61
CA ASP A 255 -8.13 1.19 -32.08
C ASP A 255 -8.43 -0.27 -31.76
N ARG A 256 -7.44 -1.16 -31.86
CA ARG A 256 -7.56 -2.56 -31.44
C ARG A 256 -7.97 -2.68 -29.97
N TYR A 257 -7.28 -2.00 -29.05
CA TYR A 257 -7.58 -2.09 -27.62
C TYR A 257 -8.94 -1.48 -27.26
N LYS A 258 -9.31 -0.36 -27.89
CA LYS A 258 -10.64 0.24 -27.76
C LYS A 258 -11.77 -0.68 -28.21
N ASN A 259 -11.57 -1.35 -29.35
CA ASN A 259 -12.53 -2.32 -29.89
C ASN A 259 -12.63 -3.56 -28.99
N LEU A 260 -11.51 -4.03 -28.43
CA LEU A 260 -11.48 -5.13 -27.47
C LEU A 260 -12.29 -4.80 -26.21
N ALA A 261 -12.11 -3.60 -25.64
CA ALA A 261 -12.86 -3.17 -24.46
C ALA A 261 -14.38 -3.18 -24.70
N THR A 262 -14.79 -2.72 -25.89
CA THR A 262 -16.20 -2.73 -26.31
C THR A 262 -16.74 -4.14 -26.52
N ARG A 263 -15.97 -5.00 -27.21
CA ARG A 263 -16.37 -6.37 -27.55
C ARG A 263 -16.52 -7.27 -26.31
N LEU A 264 -15.67 -7.07 -25.32
CA LEU A 264 -15.66 -7.84 -24.08
C LEU A 264 -16.69 -7.35 -23.05
N ASP A 265 -17.43 -6.27 -23.34
CA ASP A 265 -18.38 -5.61 -22.43
C ASP A 265 -17.77 -5.37 -21.02
N LEU A 266 -16.49 -4.99 -20.99
CA LEU A 266 -15.79 -4.78 -19.73
C LEU A 266 -16.36 -3.54 -19.03
N LYS A 267 -16.68 -3.71 -17.75
CA LYS A 267 -17.09 -2.62 -16.87
C LYS A 267 -15.89 -2.12 -16.08
N PRO A 268 -15.91 -0.85 -15.65
CA PRO A 268 -14.92 -0.36 -14.70
C PRO A 268 -14.83 -1.29 -13.51
N ALA A 269 -13.61 -1.55 -13.03
CA ALA A 269 -13.41 -2.39 -11.86
C ALA A 269 -14.19 -1.79 -10.68
N ASP A 270 -14.95 -2.62 -9.95
CA ASP A 270 -15.63 -2.15 -8.74
C ASP A 270 -14.57 -1.76 -7.70
N THR A 271 -14.34 -0.46 -7.55
CA THR A 271 -13.33 0.06 -6.63
C THR A 271 -13.84 0.13 -5.19
N LYS A 272 -14.91 -0.61 -4.85
CA LYS A 272 -15.34 -0.74 -3.45
C LYS A 272 -14.12 -1.13 -2.62
N GLU A 273 -13.86 -0.31 -1.62
CA GLU A 273 -12.82 -0.59 -0.65
C GLU A 273 -13.11 -1.95 -0.03
N ALA A 274 -12.07 -2.78 0.05
CA ALA A 274 -12.16 -4.07 0.70
C ALA A 274 -12.75 -3.91 2.11
N GLN A 275 -13.80 -4.69 2.38
CA GLN A 275 -14.50 -4.65 3.66
C GLN A 275 -13.93 -5.73 4.58
N PHE A 276 -13.90 -5.44 5.88
CA PHE A 276 -13.38 -6.38 6.87
C PHE A 276 -14.36 -6.59 8.02
N ASP A 277 -14.41 -7.81 8.53
CA ASP A 277 -15.14 -8.14 9.74
C ASP A 277 -14.43 -7.55 10.98
N GLN A 278 -15.07 -7.68 12.15
CA GLN A 278 -14.49 -7.26 13.43
C GLN A 278 -13.15 -7.95 13.78
N ASN A 279 -12.86 -9.11 13.17
CA ASN A 279 -11.61 -9.84 13.34
C ASN A 279 -10.54 -9.36 12.35
N GLY A 280 -10.89 -8.54 11.36
CA GLY A 280 -10.04 -8.06 10.28
C GLY A 280 -9.81 -9.06 9.16
N ASN A 281 -10.75 -10.00 8.98
CA ASN A 281 -10.85 -10.88 7.82
C ASN A 281 -11.67 -10.21 6.73
N HIS A 282 -11.28 -10.39 5.47
CA HIS A 282 -11.98 -9.83 4.33
C HIS A 282 -13.40 -10.40 4.18
N ILE A 283 -14.38 -9.52 3.98
CA ILE A 283 -15.76 -9.86 3.63
C ILE A 283 -15.87 -9.68 2.11
N ALA A 284 -16.19 -10.77 1.41
CA ALA A 284 -16.34 -10.77 -0.04
C ALA A 284 -17.50 -9.89 -0.53
#